data_AF-A0A2P6VBL0-F1
#
_entry.id   AF-A0A2P6VBL0-F1
#
_cell.length_a   1.000
_cell.length_b   1.000
_cell.length_c   1.000
_cell.angle_alpha   90.00
_cell.angle_beta   90.00
_cell.angle_gamma   90.00
#
_symmetry.space_group_name_H-M   'P 1'
#
loop_
_entity.id
_entity.type
_entity.pdbx_description
1 polymer ?
#
loop_
_entity_poly.entity_id
_entity_poly.type
_entity_poly.pdbx_seq_one_letter_code
_entity_poly.pdbx_strand_id
1 'polypeptide(L)'
;MIITTSDEWTALYNSIKQDSTRSDEKHVFIYACASDADSVCALRILERLFKNDRIPHGWMAVSRYEEIEQDFKQTYQEGEEALRTAILINCGAAEDVRQLLHLEQRSNVRVIIIDSHRPICHLNNLDSEEDNIIVFLDEMEGTAKDDIPPWDDAEVSSGSDDENDSPSKQRRLSSPGGGSASGGGGGVRQERRKERAQREAFREAYYAQGVSYGKPAACLLFDLAYHLGQENANMLWLALVGLTDHLVHGRLAADKYLEYYLHYETYVASAGHLDVQAEREVLDGEGATMLNNQITCRILPVDDYRFGLLWQWNLYESMLYSPYVAARLQTYTEKGRTLLELLLAKLGIPLEEAQRSFAGEGYDMAPRYRHSLSDKLETHAPAFRMGDVAFKSFQLQDGLRRCVNAVDLVYAVTALLECGSKKGPAAHFGDHTDKFWRAYHALSWGSDGGELRAGLDMAKKVQRALVNDGGAVLQQHHYHNFKQFRIYDLSDHKMNAQHLIGHPMALQRLAAFFQEQHFQARGKRKPVILIGPKAENGRCLVIGYEATQRMRGNKLGTAFIEATDRVGAQAWHDLFDTCVFEIKHDDVARFKEELLRLANALLQ
;
A
#
# COMPACT_ATOMS: atom_id res chain seq x y z
N MET A 1 -10.50 17.16 10.61
CA MET A 1 -11.45 16.34 11.39
C MET A 1 -11.24 14.85 11.09
N ILE A 2 -11.23 13.99 12.11
CA ILE A 2 -11.16 12.52 11.94
C ILE A 2 -12.53 11.93 12.30
N ILE A 3 -13.10 11.13 11.41
CA ILE A 3 -14.38 10.44 11.61
C ILE A 3 -14.13 8.94 11.83
N THR A 4 -14.82 8.38 12.83
CA THR A 4 -14.49 7.05 13.39
C THR A 4 -15.65 6.07 13.38
N THR A 5 -16.88 6.58 13.31
CA THR A 5 -18.09 5.77 13.44
C THR A 5 -18.81 5.57 12.12
N SER A 6 -19.54 4.46 11.99
CA SER A 6 -20.40 4.19 10.83
C SER A 6 -21.43 5.30 10.58
N ASP A 7 -21.93 5.92 11.65
CA ASP A 7 -22.92 6.99 11.58
C ASP A 7 -22.30 8.26 10.99
N GLU A 8 -21.08 8.62 11.38
CA GLU A 8 -20.34 9.73 10.77
C GLU A 8 -20.01 9.47 9.30
N TRP A 9 -19.58 8.25 8.96
CA TRP A 9 -19.26 7.89 7.57
C TRP A 9 -20.50 7.98 6.68
N THR A 10 -21.64 7.47 7.14
CA THR A 10 -22.91 7.56 6.40
C THR A 10 -23.44 8.99 6.34
N ALA A 11 -23.30 9.78 7.41
CA ALA A 11 -23.66 11.20 7.42
C ALA A 11 -22.85 12.00 6.40
N LEU A 12 -21.53 11.78 6.34
CA LEU A 12 -20.66 12.41 5.34
C LEU A 12 -21.08 12.04 3.92
N TYR A 13 -21.29 10.76 3.63
CA TYR A 13 -21.74 10.31 2.31
C TYR A 13 -23.07 10.97 1.91
N ASN A 14 -24.03 11.02 2.84
CA ASN A 14 -25.31 11.68 2.60
C ASN A 14 -25.18 13.19 2.39
N SER A 15 -24.22 13.85 3.05
CA SER A 15 -23.90 15.26 2.77
C SER A 15 -23.38 15.45 1.34
N ILE A 16 -22.43 14.63 0.89
CA ILE A 16 -21.91 14.67 -0.50
C ILE A 16 -23.07 14.50 -1.50
N LYS A 17 -23.96 13.54 -1.23
CA LYS A 17 -25.14 13.31 -2.05
C LYS A 17 -26.05 14.53 -2.10
N GLN A 18 -26.36 15.15 -0.96
CA GLN A 18 -27.18 16.36 -0.91
C GLN A 18 -26.53 17.52 -1.65
N ASP A 19 -25.23 17.73 -1.48
CA ASP A 19 -24.49 18.79 -2.15
C ASP A 19 -24.53 18.63 -3.67
N SER A 20 -24.38 17.39 -4.15
CA SER A 20 -24.43 17.07 -5.59
C SER A 20 -25.77 17.34 -6.26
N THR A 21 -26.87 17.41 -5.51
CA THR A 21 -28.20 17.72 -6.08
C THR A 21 -28.42 19.22 -6.31
N ARG A 22 -27.53 20.08 -5.77
CA ARG A 22 -27.74 21.53 -5.74
C ARG A 22 -27.08 22.26 -6.92
N SER A 23 -26.28 21.60 -7.76
CA SER A 23 -25.76 22.20 -8.98
C SER A 23 -25.50 21.17 -10.08
N ASP A 24 -25.48 21.65 -11.32
CA ASP A 24 -25.28 20.84 -12.53
C ASP A 24 -23.79 20.57 -12.84
N GLU A 25 -22.84 21.15 -12.07
CA GLU A 25 -21.39 20.97 -12.27
C GLU A 25 -20.81 19.77 -11.48
N LYS A 26 -19.67 19.24 -11.93
CA LYS A 26 -18.99 18.09 -11.29
C LYS A 26 -18.48 18.45 -9.90
N HIS A 27 -19.28 18.17 -8.88
CA HIS A 27 -18.95 18.49 -7.49
C HIS A 27 -17.85 17.63 -6.87
N VAL A 28 -17.69 16.38 -7.32
CA VAL A 28 -16.77 15.42 -6.70
C VAL A 28 -15.64 15.04 -7.67
N PHE A 29 -14.40 15.18 -7.22
CA PHE A 29 -13.23 14.70 -7.94
C PHE A 29 -12.39 13.78 -7.06
N ILE A 30 -11.97 12.63 -7.61
CA ILE A 30 -11.28 11.57 -6.86
C ILE A 30 -9.85 11.43 -7.38
N TYR A 31 -8.86 11.56 -6.51
CA TYR A 31 -7.46 11.21 -6.78
C TYR A 31 -7.19 9.82 -6.20
N ALA A 32 -6.90 8.85 -7.05
CA ALA A 32 -6.63 7.46 -6.63
C ALA A 32 -5.17 7.10 -6.87
N CYS A 33 -4.50 6.58 -5.83
CA CYS A 33 -3.13 6.11 -5.94
C CYS A 33 -2.99 5.04 -7.04
N ALA A 34 -2.04 5.24 -7.94
CA ALA A 34 -1.79 4.39 -9.10
C ALA A 34 -0.82 3.23 -8.83
N SER A 35 -0.45 3.00 -7.56
CA SER A 35 0.65 2.12 -7.16
C SER A 35 0.24 0.94 -6.29
N ASP A 36 -1.06 0.65 -6.18
CA ASP A 36 -1.54 -0.52 -5.44
C ASP A 36 -2.91 -1.01 -5.94
N ALA A 37 -3.18 -2.31 -5.77
CA ALA A 37 -4.44 -2.90 -6.22
C ALA A 37 -5.61 -2.47 -5.31
N ASP A 38 -5.33 -2.19 -4.03
CA ASP A 38 -6.31 -1.69 -3.06
C ASP A 38 -6.98 -0.39 -3.55
N SER A 39 -6.22 0.55 -4.11
CA SER A 39 -6.73 1.81 -4.68
C SER A 39 -7.63 1.60 -5.88
N VAL A 40 -7.28 0.66 -6.77
CA VAL A 40 -8.11 0.31 -7.93
C VAL A 40 -9.43 -0.30 -7.44
N CYS A 41 -9.38 -1.19 -6.45
CA CYS A 41 -10.56 -1.79 -5.83
C CYS A 41 -11.44 -0.74 -5.12
N ALA A 42 -10.83 0.14 -4.32
CA ALA A 42 -11.47 1.23 -3.59
C ALA A 42 -12.21 2.18 -4.55
N LEU A 43 -11.53 2.65 -5.60
CA LEU A 43 -12.14 3.51 -6.60
C LEU A 43 -13.36 2.84 -7.25
N ARG A 44 -13.27 1.55 -7.61
CA ARG A 44 -14.40 0.81 -8.20
C ARG A 44 -15.60 0.68 -7.26
N ILE A 45 -15.37 0.48 -5.97
CA ILE A 45 -16.45 0.42 -4.97
C ILE A 45 -17.11 1.81 -4.85
N LEU A 46 -16.32 2.87 -4.68
CA LEU A 46 -16.82 4.23 -4.54
C LEU A 46 -17.55 4.73 -5.78
N GLU A 47 -17.00 4.48 -6.97
CA GLU A 47 -17.63 4.81 -8.25
C GLU A 47 -19.00 4.14 -8.39
N ARG A 48 -19.12 2.88 -7.93
CA ARG A 48 -20.40 2.17 -7.95
C ARG A 48 -21.41 2.77 -6.98
N LEU A 49 -21.02 3.16 -5.77
CA LEU A 49 -21.88 3.88 -4.82
C LEU A 49 -22.40 5.18 -5.45
N PHE A 50 -21.48 6.01 -5.98
CA PHE A 50 -21.84 7.26 -6.63
C PHE A 50 -22.74 7.07 -7.85
N LYS A 51 -22.51 6.03 -8.65
CA LYS A 51 -23.40 5.67 -9.78
C LYS A 51 -24.79 5.25 -9.32
N ASN A 52 -24.90 4.47 -8.25
CA ASN A 52 -26.21 4.07 -7.69
C ASN A 52 -27.03 5.30 -7.26
N ASP A 53 -26.37 6.29 -6.66
CA ASP A 53 -26.99 7.53 -6.17
C ASP A 53 -26.98 8.69 -7.18
N ARG A 54 -26.49 8.46 -8.40
CA ARG A 54 -26.38 9.44 -9.49
C ARG A 54 -25.58 10.70 -9.13
N ILE A 55 -24.55 10.55 -8.30
CA ILE A 55 -23.63 11.63 -7.92
C ILE A 55 -22.65 11.85 -9.09
N PRO A 56 -22.64 13.03 -9.74
CA PRO A 56 -21.68 13.33 -10.80
C PRO A 56 -20.26 13.43 -10.23
N HIS A 57 -19.33 12.68 -10.82
CA HIS A 57 -17.94 12.65 -10.35
C HIS A 57 -16.94 12.51 -11.50
N GLY A 58 -15.71 12.95 -11.24
CA GLY A 58 -14.53 12.64 -12.03
C GLY A 58 -13.47 11.95 -11.18
N TRP A 59 -12.47 11.37 -11.82
CA TRP A 59 -11.33 10.80 -11.12
C TRP A 59 -10.05 10.90 -11.95
N MET A 60 -8.91 10.87 -11.26
CA MET A 60 -7.58 10.80 -11.86
C MET A 60 -6.74 9.79 -11.06
N ALA A 61 -6.05 8.91 -11.78
CA ALA A 61 -5.02 8.06 -11.19
C ALA A 61 -3.76 8.90 -10.99
N VAL A 62 -3.17 8.86 -9.80
CA VAL A 62 -2.00 9.67 -9.42
C VAL A 62 -0.90 8.80 -8.82
N SER A 63 0.35 9.14 -9.10
CA SER A 63 1.52 8.43 -8.59
C SER A 63 2.35 9.26 -7.60
N ARG A 64 2.19 10.59 -7.62
CA ARG A 64 2.97 11.55 -6.84
C ARG A 64 2.11 12.71 -6.35
N TYR A 65 2.54 13.36 -5.28
CA TYR A 65 1.85 14.55 -4.75
C TYR A 65 1.86 15.74 -5.72
N GLU A 66 2.93 15.90 -6.51
CA GLU A 66 3.03 16.96 -7.52
C GLU A 66 1.88 16.92 -8.54
N GLU A 67 1.44 15.72 -8.95
CA GLU A 67 0.32 15.55 -9.90
C GLU A 67 -1.01 16.01 -9.28
N ILE A 68 -1.21 15.73 -7.98
CA ILE A 68 -2.40 16.18 -7.24
C ILE A 68 -2.38 17.71 -7.14
N GLU A 69 -1.25 18.31 -6.71
CA GLU A 69 -1.13 19.77 -6.56
C GLU A 69 -1.41 20.50 -7.88
N GLN A 70 -0.81 20.04 -8.98
CA GLN A 70 -0.95 20.66 -10.30
C GLN A 70 -2.39 20.59 -10.82
N ASP A 71 -3.04 19.44 -10.73
CA ASP A 71 -4.44 19.29 -11.16
C ASP A 71 -5.40 20.02 -10.20
N PHE A 72 -5.17 19.95 -8.90
CA PHE A 72 -5.99 20.62 -7.91
C PHE A 72 -6.00 22.14 -8.13
N LYS A 73 -4.84 22.73 -8.41
CA LYS A 73 -4.73 24.16 -8.74
C LYS A 73 -5.50 24.54 -10.02
N GLN A 74 -5.60 23.63 -10.99
CA GLN A 74 -6.35 23.86 -12.24
C GLN A 74 -7.85 23.66 -12.06
N THR A 75 -8.23 22.66 -11.25
CA THR A 75 -9.61 22.23 -11.04
C THR A 75 -10.35 23.10 -10.03
N TYR A 76 -9.67 23.60 -8.99
CA TYR A 76 -10.24 24.36 -7.88
C TYR A 76 -9.66 25.78 -7.85
N GLN A 77 -10.44 26.75 -8.35
CA GLN A 77 -10.01 28.14 -8.48
C GLN A 77 -10.13 28.91 -7.16
N GLU A 78 -9.25 29.88 -6.96
CA GLU A 78 -9.26 30.74 -5.77
C GLU A 78 -10.47 31.67 -5.79
N GLY A 79 -11.19 31.76 -4.67
CA GLY A 79 -12.38 32.60 -4.53
C GLY A 79 -13.66 32.03 -5.17
N GLU A 80 -13.67 30.76 -5.60
CA GLU A 80 -14.90 30.08 -6.02
C GLU A 80 -15.84 29.89 -4.81
N GLU A 81 -17.12 30.24 -4.96
CA GLU A 81 -18.10 30.10 -3.87
C GLU A 81 -18.80 28.73 -3.87
N ALA A 82 -18.79 28.03 -5.01
CA ALA A 82 -19.47 26.74 -5.16
C ALA A 82 -18.78 25.69 -4.29
N LEU A 83 -19.56 24.96 -3.49
CA LEU A 83 -19.03 23.88 -2.66
C LEU A 83 -18.52 22.73 -3.55
N ARG A 84 -17.26 22.31 -3.32
CA ARG A 84 -16.64 21.19 -4.05
C ARG A 84 -16.13 20.14 -3.07
N THR A 85 -15.98 18.90 -3.54
CA THR A 85 -15.40 17.81 -2.77
C THR A 85 -14.27 17.16 -3.55
N ALA A 86 -13.10 17.05 -2.92
CA ALA A 86 -11.98 16.24 -3.39
C ALA A 86 -11.85 15.00 -2.51
N ILE A 87 -11.59 13.84 -3.11
CA ILE A 87 -11.40 12.58 -2.37
C ILE A 87 -10.02 12.02 -2.71
N LEU A 88 -9.20 11.75 -1.71
CA LEU A 88 -7.87 11.14 -1.85
C LEU A 88 -7.97 9.67 -1.40
N ILE A 89 -7.65 8.73 -2.29
CA ILE A 89 -7.63 7.29 -2.01
C ILE A 89 -6.18 6.81 -1.94
N ASN A 90 -5.79 6.22 -0.79
CA ASN A 90 -4.44 5.74 -0.46
C ASN A 90 -3.33 6.78 -0.72
N CYS A 91 -3.68 8.06 -0.53
CA CYS A 91 -2.75 9.17 -0.51
C CYS A 91 -3.27 10.28 0.43
N GLY A 92 -2.35 11.08 0.96
CA GLY A 92 -2.66 12.27 1.76
C GLY A 92 -2.70 12.08 3.27
N ALA A 93 -2.87 10.86 3.82
CA ALA A 93 -2.89 10.70 5.28
C ALA A 93 -1.56 11.09 5.93
N ALA A 94 -0.43 10.83 5.28
CA ALA A 94 0.90 11.13 5.82
C ALA A 94 1.33 12.61 5.67
N GLU A 95 0.56 13.44 4.96
CA GLU A 95 0.95 14.81 4.58
C GLU A 95 0.08 15.89 5.23
N ASP A 96 0.62 17.11 5.32
CA ASP A 96 -0.18 18.31 5.57
C ASP A 96 -0.98 18.67 4.31
N VAL A 97 -2.18 18.12 4.21
CA VAL A 97 -3.05 18.31 3.04
C VAL A 97 -3.53 19.76 2.91
N ARG A 98 -3.59 20.50 4.02
CA ARG A 98 -3.99 21.92 4.01
C ARG A 98 -2.95 22.77 3.32
N GLN A 99 -1.68 22.54 3.67
CA GLN A 99 -0.54 23.19 3.02
C GLN A 99 -0.40 22.73 1.56
N LEU A 100 -0.43 21.42 1.33
CA LEU A 100 -0.25 20.80 0.02
C LEU A 100 -1.24 21.36 -1.03
N LEU A 101 -2.51 21.53 -0.65
CA LEU A 101 -3.57 21.94 -1.58
C LEU A 101 -3.93 23.42 -1.47
N HIS A 102 -3.16 24.20 -0.70
CA HIS A 102 -3.38 25.63 -0.48
C HIS A 102 -4.85 25.96 -0.12
N LEU A 103 -5.42 25.22 0.85
CA LEU A 103 -6.85 25.31 1.19
C LEU A 103 -7.24 26.65 1.83
N GLU A 104 -6.28 27.41 2.36
CA GLU A 104 -6.49 28.79 2.86
C GLU A 104 -7.11 29.72 1.80
N GLN A 105 -6.85 29.48 0.52
CA GLN A 105 -7.38 30.25 -0.60
C GLN A 105 -8.64 29.61 -1.23
N ARG A 106 -9.05 28.43 -0.72
CA ARG A 106 -10.05 27.52 -1.30
C ARG A 106 -10.98 26.97 -0.20
N SER A 107 -11.52 27.86 0.63
CA SER A 107 -12.38 27.48 1.78
C SER A 107 -13.69 26.81 1.39
N ASN A 108 -14.07 26.83 0.11
CA ASN A 108 -15.23 26.16 -0.47
C ASN A 108 -14.96 24.68 -0.81
N VAL A 109 -13.74 24.17 -0.61
CA VAL A 109 -13.37 22.80 -0.99
C VAL A 109 -13.25 21.93 0.24
N ARG A 110 -14.09 20.90 0.32
CA ARG A 110 -13.97 19.80 1.28
C ARG A 110 -13.02 18.73 0.73
N VAL A 111 -12.05 18.28 1.52
CA VAL A 111 -11.11 17.21 1.17
C VAL A 111 -11.34 16.01 2.07
N ILE A 112 -11.54 14.84 1.47
CA ILE A 112 -11.79 13.57 2.16
C ILE A 112 -10.61 12.64 1.93
N ILE A 113 -10.02 12.10 2.99
CA ILE A 113 -8.85 11.23 2.96
C ILE A 113 -9.30 9.82 3.35
N ILE A 114 -9.18 8.88 2.41
CA ILE A 114 -9.44 7.44 2.59
C ILE A 114 -8.13 6.72 2.32
N ASP A 115 -7.28 6.64 3.34
CA ASP A 115 -5.90 6.24 3.17
C ASP A 115 -5.47 5.30 4.31
N SER A 116 -4.82 4.20 3.92
CA SER A 116 -4.31 3.20 4.85
C SER A 116 -2.95 3.57 5.45
N HIS A 117 -2.21 4.55 4.92
CA HIS A 117 -0.90 4.93 5.46
C HIS A 117 -0.99 5.45 6.91
N ARG A 118 -0.04 5.03 7.75
CA ARG A 118 0.14 5.48 9.13
C ARG A 118 1.61 5.83 9.35
N PRO A 119 1.93 6.78 10.24
CA PRO A 119 1.02 7.62 11.03
C PRO A 119 0.22 8.63 10.18
N ILE A 120 -0.98 8.99 10.64
CA ILE A 120 -1.76 10.09 10.07
C ILE A 120 -1.09 11.40 10.48
N CYS A 121 -0.92 12.34 9.55
CA CYS A 121 -0.39 13.65 9.84
C CYS A 121 -1.29 14.35 10.86
N HIS A 122 -0.73 14.63 12.04
CA HIS A 122 -1.47 15.27 13.14
C HIS A 122 -2.11 16.61 12.75
N LEU A 123 -1.57 17.30 11.73
CA LEU A 123 -2.12 18.56 11.19
C LEU A 123 -3.49 18.38 10.51
N ASN A 124 -3.87 17.14 10.18
CA ASN A 124 -5.20 16.80 9.69
C ASN A 124 -6.20 16.50 10.84
N ASN A 125 -5.72 16.41 12.08
CA ASN A 125 -6.52 16.17 13.28
C ASN A 125 -6.94 17.49 13.96
N LEU A 126 -7.63 18.36 13.22
CA LEU A 126 -8.31 19.51 13.82
C LEU A 126 -9.59 19.05 14.51
N ASP A 127 -9.74 19.40 15.78
CA ASP A 127 -10.97 19.17 16.56
C ASP A 127 -11.96 20.32 16.33
N SER A 128 -12.37 20.49 15.07
CA SER A 128 -13.37 21.46 14.63
C SER A 128 -14.34 20.79 13.65
N GLU A 129 -15.63 20.96 13.90
CA GLU A 129 -16.70 20.51 12.98
C GLU A 129 -16.72 21.31 11.67
N GLU A 130 -16.07 22.48 11.64
CA GLU A 130 -15.95 23.35 10.46
C GLU A 130 -14.72 23.02 9.60
N ASP A 131 -13.92 22.02 9.98
CA ASP A 131 -12.74 21.65 9.21
C ASP A 131 -13.11 21.05 7.85
N ASN A 132 -12.53 21.60 6.80
CA ASN A 132 -12.73 21.13 5.44
C ASN A 132 -11.98 19.82 5.15
N ILE A 133 -11.08 19.38 6.01
CA ILE A 133 -10.34 18.12 5.86
C ILE A 133 -11.00 17.03 6.72
N ILE A 134 -11.36 15.91 6.10
CA ILE A 134 -12.01 14.79 6.78
C ILE A 134 -11.23 13.50 6.52
N VAL A 135 -10.78 12.82 7.58
CA VAL A 135 -10.04 11.56 7.49
C VAL A 135 -10.92 10.40 7.94
N PHE A 136 -11.02 9.35 7.12
CA PHE A 136 -11.64 8.09 7.52
C PHE A 136 -10.68 7.29 8.43
N LEU A 137 -11.14 6.94 9.62
CA LEU A 137 -10.40 6.08 10.55
C LEU A 137 -11.33 4.98 11.07
N ASP A 138 -10.94 3.71 10.93
CA ASP A 138 -11.62 2.61 11.64
C ASP A 138 -10.84 2.29 12.91
N GLU A 139 -11.33 2.74 14.07
CA GLU A 139 -10.61 2.54 15.34
C GLU A 139 -10.42 1.05 15.70
N MET A 140 -11.22 0.15 15.12
CA MET A 140 -11.05 -1.30 15.30
C MET A 140 -9.72 -1.81 14.71
N GLU A 141 -9.05 -1.03 13.86
CA GLU A 141 -7.72 -1.36 13.33
C GLU A 141 -6.61 -1.24 14.40
N GLY A 142 -6.89 -0.61 15.53
CA GLY A 142 -5.96 -0.45 16.65
C GLY A 142 -5.24 0.90 16.70
N THR A 143 -5.76 1.90 15.97
CA THR A 143 -5.37 3.31 16.10
C THR A 143 -6.61 4.09 16.54
N ALA A 144 -6.67 4.52 17.81
CA ALA A 144 -7.76 5.37 18.28
C ALA A 144 -7.51 6.83 17.85
N LYS A 145 -8.58 7.63 17.68
CA LYS A 145 -8.46 9.08 17.43
C LYS A 145 -7.61 9.75 18.52
N ASP A 146 -7.79 9.34 19.77
CA ASP A 146 -7.08 9.87 20.94
C ASP A 146 -5.56 9.60 20.93
N ASP A 147 -5.11 8.60 20.17
CA ASP A 147 -3.69 8.29 20.01
C ASP A 147 -3.00 9.21 18.97
N ILE A 148 -3.77 10.00 18.23
CA ILE A 148 -3.29 10.92 17.21
C ILE A 148 -3.15 12.31 17.85
N PRO A 149 -1.96 12.93 17.82
CA PRO A 149 -1.80 14.28 18.34
C PRO A 149 -2.81 15.25 17.70
N PRO A 150 -3.49 16.09 18.50
CA PRO A 150 -4.38 17.10 17.94
C PRO A 150 -3.57 18.23 17.31
N TRP A 151 -4.13 18.87 16.29
CA TRP A 151 -3.64 20.16 15.81
C TRP A 151 -4.21 21.29 16.66
N ASP A 152 -3.36 22.21 17.11
CA ASP A 152 -3.75 23.39 17.90
C ASP A 152 -3.30 24.68 17.18
N ASP A 153 -4.27 25.43 16.62
CA ASP A 153 -4.06 26.70 15.93
C ASP A 153 -3.31 27.75 16.77
N ALA A 154 -3.39 27.67 18.11
CA ALA A 154 -2.75 28.62 19.01
C ALA A 154 -1.19 28.54 18.97
N GLU A 155 -0.63 27.48 18.40
CA GLU A 155 0.83 27.30 18.27
C GLU A 155 1.45 28.22 17.19
N VAL A 156 0.72 28.53 16.11
CA VAL A 156 1.24 29.38 15.02
C VAL A 156 1.31 30.85 15.44
N SER A 157 0.36 31.29 16.28
CA SER A 157 0.31 32.67 16.76
C SER A 157 1.34 32.98 17.87
N SER A 158 1.78 31.97 18.62
CA SER A 158 2.67 32.15 19.79
C SER A 158 4.17 31.95 19.50
N GLY A 159 4.54 31.51 18.29
CA GLY A 159 5.93 31.25 17.89
C GLY A 159 6.80 32.49 17.64
N SER A 160 6.27 33.70 17.72
CA SER A 160 7.00 34.94 17.38
C SER A 160 7.59 35.73 18.56
N ASP A 161 7.26 35.38 19.81
CA ASP A 161 7.55 36.25 20.97
C ASP A 161 8.59 35.73 21.99
N ASP A 162 9.23 34.58 21.79
CA ASP A 162 10.11 33.97 22.82
C ASP A 162 11.61 33.88 22.47
N GLU A 163 12.09 34.43 21.35
CA GLU A 163 13.52 34.35 20.96
C GLU A 163 14.44 35.46 21.51
N ASN A 164 13.99 36.32 22.42
CA ASN A 164 14.87 37.38 22.92
C ASN A 164 14.80 37.58 24.43
N ASP A 165 15.53 36.75 25.19
CA ASP A 165 16.18 37.29 26.39
C ASP A 165 17.45 36.50 26.77
N SER A 166 18.60 37.13 26.51
CA SER A 166 19.89 36.68 27.02
C SER A 166 19.97 36.92 28.54
N PRO A 167 20.57 36.03 29.34
CA PRO A 167 20.59 36.20 30.80
C PRO A 167 21.62 37.26 31.18
N SER A 168 21.23 38.53 31.22
CA SER A 168 22.07 39.60 31.77
C SER A 168 22.17 39.48 33.29
N LYS A 169 23.19 38.74 33.75
CA LYS A 169 23.69 38.81 35.12
C LYS A 169 24.43 40.13 35.32
N GLN A 170 23.83 41.10 36.01
CA GLN A 170 24.61 42.00 36.85
C GLN A 170 23.83 42.46 38.10
N ARG A 171 24.60 42.60 39.15
CA ARG A 171 24.26 42.51 40.57
C ARG A 171 24.05 43.92 41.17
N ARG A 172 23.15 43.97 42.17
CA ARG A 172 23.12 44.85 43.37
C ARG A 172 22.69 46.32 43.19
N LEU A 173 21.63 46.72 43.90
CA LEU A 173 21.70 47.43 45.19
C LEU A 173 20.29 47.66 45.77
N SER A 174 20.23 47.65 47.09
CA SER A 174 19.08 47.64 48.00
C SER A 174 18.29 48.96 48.09
N SER A 175 16.97 48.88 48.21
CA SER A 175 16.16 49.79 49.05
C SER A 175 14.80 49.17 49.39
N PRO A 176 14.29 49.28 50.64
CA PRO A 176 13.00 48.74 51.04
C PRO A 176 11.92 49.82 50.99
N GLY A 177 10.85 49.61 50.22
CA GLY A 177 9.70 50.50 50.28
C GLY A 177 8.65 50.31 49.18
N GLY A 178 7.52 49.70 49.57
CA GLY A 178 6.19 50.02 49.05
C GLY A 178 5.75 49.37 47.74
N GLY A 179 4.56 48.75 47.77
CA GLY A 179 3.73 48.60 46.57
C GLY A 179 3.48 47.17 46.09
N SER A 180 2.45 46.57 46.66
CA SER A 180 1.45 45.67 46.07
C SER A 180 1.68 45.08 44.65
N ALA A 181 1.60 43.74 44.61
CA ALA A 181 0.96 42.90 43.59
C ALA A 181 1.47 42.91 42.13
N SER A 182 2.21 41.85 41.76
CA SER A 182 2.00 41.06 40.51
C SER A 182 2.87 39.79 40.46
N GLY A 183 2.76 38.91 41.46
CA GLY A 183 3.50 37.63 41.51
C GLY A 183 2.94 36.47 40.67
N GLY A 184 2.02 36.72 39.72
CA GLY A 184 1.24 35.66 39.05
C GLY A 184 1.78 35.14 37.71
N GLY A 185 2.72 35.85 37.05
CA GLY A 185 3.13 35.52 35.67
C GLY A 185 4.08 34.32 35.53
N GLY A 186 4.86 34.01 36.56
CA GLY A 186 5.86 32.93 36.51
C GLY A 186 5.27 31.53 36.51
N GLY A 187 4.18 31.31 37.25
CA GLY A 187 3.49 30.01 37.31
C GLY A 187 2.83 29.65 35.98
N VAL A 188 2.09 30.60 35.40
CA VAL A 188 1.40 30.41 34.11
C VAL A 188 2.40 30.17 32.96
N ARG A 189 3.55 30.87 32.94
CA ARG A 189 4.60 30.64 31.93
C ARG A 189 5.25 29.26 32.11
N GLN A 190 5.48 28.82 33.34
CA GLN A 190 6.04 27.49 33.62
C GLN A 190 5.06 26.37 33.28
N GLU A 191 3.76 26.58 33.50
CA GLU A 191 2.69 25.65 33.16
C GLU A 191 2.54 25.50 31.65
N ARG A 192 2.46 26.60 30.90
CA ARG A 192 2.46 26.59 29.42
C ARG A 192 3.69 25.89 28.83
N ARG A 193 4.87 26.09 29.43
CA ARG A 193 6.11 25.40 28.99
C ARG A 193 6.04 23.89 29.23
N LYS A 194 5.41 23.45 30.34
CA LYS A 194 5.22 22.02 30.61
C LYS A 194 4.21 21.41 29.65
N GLU A 195 3.10 22.08 29.39
CA GLU A 195 2.08 21.63 28.43
C GLU A 195 2.68 21.50 27.02
N ARG A 196 3.42 22.51 26.56
CA ARG A 196 4.14 22.45 25.28
C ARG A 196 5.12 21.29 25.21
N ALA A 197 5.93 21.09 26.25
CA ALA A 197 6.88 19.98 26.29
C ALA A 197 6.17 18.61 26.31
N GLN A 198 5.02 18.49 26.98
CA GLN A 198 4.21 17.26 26.97
C GLN A 198 3.63 16.98 25.58
N ARG A 199 3.13 18.00 24.89
CA ARG A 199 2.62 17.88 23.51
C ARG A 199 3.72 17.51 22.52
N GLU A 200 4.88 18.17 22.59
CA GLU A 200 6.05 17.85 21.76
C GLU A 200 6.50 16.40 22.00
N ALA A 201 6.56 15.96 23.27
CA ALA A 201 6.89 14.57 23.60
C ALA A 201 5.84 13.56 23.09
N PHE A 202 4.54 13.91 23.13
CA PHE A 202 3.47 13.07 22.58
C PHE A 202 3.61 12.94 21.05
N ARG A 203 3.85 14.05 20.36
CA ARG A 203 4.11 14.07 18.91
C ARG A 203 5.34 13.24 18.55
N GLU A 204 6.44 13.42 19.26
CA GLU A 204 7.66 12.64 19.04
C GLU A 204 7.40 11.14 19.22
N ALA A 205 6.70 10.75 20.30
CA ALA A 205 6.36 9.35 20.55
C ALA A 205 5.45 8.75 19.46
N TYR A 206 4.49 9.53 18.95
CA TYR A 206 3.59 9.13 17.87
C TYR A 206 4.36 8.84 16.57
N TYR A 207 5.16 9.79 16.09
CA TYR A 207 5.94 9.62 14.87
C TYR A 207 7.10 8.63 15.01
N ALA A 208 7.62 8.41 16.22
CA ALA A 208 8.65 7.41 16.48
C ALA A 208 8.19 5.96 16.27
N GLN A 209 6.89 5.69 16.09
CA GLN A 209 6.36 4.36 15.80
C GLN A 209 6.77 3.85 14.41
N GLY A 210 7.03 4.76 13.47
CA GLY A 210 7.42 4.46 12.09
C GLY A 210 6.22 4.24 11.16
N VAL A 211 6.50 4.11 9.86
CA VAL A 211 5.51 3.96 8.79
C VAL A 211 4.87 2.57 8.83
N SER A 212 3.55 2.52 8.85
CA SER A 212 2.78 1.28 8.79
C SER A 212 1.49 1.48 7.99
N TYR A 213 0.64 0.45 7.95
CA TYR A 213 -0.63 0.50 7.25
C TYR A 213 -1.77 0.07 8.18
N GLY A 214 -2.89 0.78 8.09
CA GLY A 214 -4.17 0.45 8.71
C GLY A 214 -5.03 -0.43 7.79
N LYS A 215 -6.35 -0.35 7.97
CA LYS A 215 -7.32 -1.07 7.17
C LYS A 215 -7.23 -0.66 5.69
N PRO A 216 -7.31 -1.62 4.74
CA PRO A 216 -7.33 -1.30 3.31
C PRO A 216 -8.46 -0.34 2.93
N ALA A 217 -8.21 0.57 1.98
CA ALA A 217 -9.20 1.55 1.54
C ALA A 217 -10.43 0.89 0.91
N ALA A 218 -10.25 -0.21 0.17
CA ALA A 218 -11.35 -0.97 -0.40
C ALA A 218 -12.25 -1.61 0.68
N CYS A 219 -11.65 -2.04 1.80
CA CYS A 219 -12.37 -2.56 2.95
C CYS A 219 -13.21 -1.46 3.62
N LEU A 220 -12.63 -0.29 3.90
CA LEU A 220 -13.34 0.87 4.47
C LEU A 220 -14.55 1.27 3.62
N LEU A 221 -14.38 1.33 2.30
CA LEU A 221 -15.45 1.70 1.37
C LEU A 221 -16.53 0.62 1.23
N PHE A 222 -16.16 -0.66 1.35
CA PHE A 222 -17.15 -1.74 1.40
C PHE A 222 -17.97 -1.68 2.68
N ASP A 223 -17.36 -1.41 3.83
CA ASP A 223 -18.07 -1.29 5.09
C ASP A 223 -19.03 -0.08 5.05
N LEU A 224 -18.60 1.05 4.46
CA LEU A 224 -19.50 2.16 4.14
C LEU A 224 -20.68 1.71 3.26
N ALA A 225 -20.42 0.95 2.20
CA ALA A 225 -21.48 0.43 1.32
C ALA A 225 -22.48 -0.45 2.09
N TYR A 226 -21.98 -1.29 3.01
CA TYR A 226 -22.79 -2.12 3.89
C TYR A 226 -23.66 -1.28 4.83
N HIS A 227 -23.09 -0.25 5.46
CA HIS A 227 -23.86 0.65 6.33
C HIS A 227 -24.90 1.50 5.57
N LEU A 228 -24.67 1.76 4.28
CA LEU A 228 -25.65 2.39 3.38
C LEU A 228 -26.72 1.42 2.85
N GLY A 229 -26.58 0.11 3.09
CA GLY A 229 -27.45 -0.93 2.52
C GLY A 229 -27.35 -1.02 0.98
N GLN A 230 -26.18 -0.68 0.42
CA GLN A 230 -25.91 -0.68 -1.02
C GLN A 230 -24.81 -1.69 -1.41
N GLU A 231 -24.39 -2.54 -0.48
CA GLU A 231 -23.40 -3.57 -0.72
C GLU A 231 -23.86 -4.58 -1.78
N ASN A 232 -22.89 -5.17 -2.48
CA ASN A 232 -23.13 -6.32 -3.33
C ASN A 232 -21.89 -7.20 -3.36
N ALA A 233 -22.04 -8.42 -3.89
CA ALA A 233 -20.95 -9.38 -3.95
C ALA A 233 -19.75 -8.89 -4.77
N ASN A 234 -19.93 -8.00 -5.75
CA ASN A 234 -18.81 -7.45 -6.53
C ASN A 234 -17.97 -6.51 -5.66
N MET A 235 -18.62 -5.63 -4.89
CA MET A 235 -17.94 -4.78 -3.92
C MET A 235 -17.23 -5.62 -2.86
N LEU A 236 -17.87 -6.69 -2.37
CA LEU A 236 -17.25 -7.64 -1.43
C LEU A 236 -15.99 -8.26 -2.05
N TRP A 237 -16.08 -8.77 -3.28
CA TRP A 237 -14.92 -9.33 -3.98
C TRP A 237 -13.77 -8.31 -4.11
N LEU A 238 -14.08 -7.06 -4.46
CA LEU A 238 -13.08 -6.00 -4.55
C LEU A 238 -12.43 -5.68 -3.19
N ALA A 239 -13.20 -5.66 -2.10
CA ALA A 239 -12.66 -5.49 -0.75
C ALA A 239 -11.72 -6.64 -0.37
N LEU A 240 -12.09 -7.89 -0.71
CA LEU A 240 -11.26 -9.06 -0.47
C LEU A 240 -9.94 -9.03 -1.28
N VAL A 241 -9.98 -8.50 -2.50
CA VAL A 241 -8.77 -8.26 -3.31
C VAL A 241 -7.88 -7.19 -2.67
N GLY A 242 -8.44 -6.06 -2.22
CA GLY A 242 -7.70 -5.02 -1.49
C GLY A 242 -7.07 -5.53 -0.19
N LEU A 243 -7.81 -6.34 0.59
CA LEU A 243 -7.27 -7.02 1.78
C LEU A 243 -6.11 -7.97 1.43
N THR A 244 -6.24 -8.70 0.33
CA THR A 244 -5.20 -9.63 -0.12
C THR A 244 -3.96 -8.88 -0.64
N ASP A 245 -4.14 -7.71 -1.26
CA ASP A 245 -3.04 -6.83 -1.70
C ASP A 245 -2.15 -6.43 -0.52
N HIS A 246 -2.75 -6.04 0.59
CA HIS A 246 -2.02 -5.71 1.82
C HIS A 246 -1.27 -6.89 2.42
N LEU A 247 -1.79 -8.11 2.33
CA LEU A 247 -1.08 -9.32 2.76
C LEU A 247 0.11 -9.65 1.84
N VAL A 248 -0.13 -9.67 0.52
CA VAL A 248 0.86 -10.09 -0.48
C VAL A 248 2.07 -9.15 -0.48
N HIS A 249 1.86 -7.85 -0.28
CA HIS A 249 2.93 -6.84 -0.22
C HIS A 249 3.46 -6.59 1.19
N GLY A 250 2.98 -7.33 2.20
CA GLY A 250 3.48 -7.25 3.58
C GLY A 250 3.14 -5.96 4.31
N ARG A 251 2.07 -5.28 3.90
CA ARG A 251 1.55 -4.06 4.56
C ARG A 251 0.79 -4.37 5.84
N LEU A 252 0.16 -5.55 5.91
CA LEU A 252 -0.47 -6.07 7.13
C LEU A 252 0.31 -7.23 7.74
N ALA A 253 0.35 -7.25 9.07
CA ALA A 253 0.83 -8.41 9.82
C ALA A 253 -0.15 -9.58 9.67
N ALA A 254 0.35 -10.82 9.71
CA ALA A 254 -0.44 -12.01 9.42
C ALA A 254 -1.61 -12.24 10.41
N ASP A 255 -1.44 -11.84 11.67
CA ASP A 255 -2.50 -11.88 12.68
C ASP A 255 -3.59 -10.84 12.41
N LYS A 256 -3.21 -9.62 12.04
CA LYS A 256 -4.15 -8.57 11.62
C LYS A 256 -4.92 -8.94 10.36
N TYR A 257 -4.24 -9.53 9.37
CA TYR A 257 -4.92 -10.08 8.20
C TYR A 257 -5.96 -11.14 8.59
N LEU A 258 -5.62 -12.04 9.52
CA LEU A 258 -6.55 -13.09 9.95
C LEU A 258 -7.77 -12.53 10.69
N GLU A 259 -7.61 -11.46 11.49
CA GLU A 259 -8.72 -10.73 12.11
C GLU A 259 -9.71 -10.22 11.03
N TYR A 260 -9.21 -9.56 9.97
CA TYR A 260 -10.05 -9.12 8.85
C TYR A 260 -10.62 -10.26 8.02
N TYR A 261 -9.85 -11.33 7.77
CA TYR A 261 -10.33 -12.51 7.06
C TYR A 261 -11.57 -13.09 7.75
N LEU A 262 -11.49 -13.30 9.07
CA LEU A 262 -12.59 -13.87 9.85
C LEU A 262 -13.82 -12.97 9.83
N HIS A 263 -13.62 -11.66 9.85
CA HIS A 263 -14.71 -10.70 9.68
C HIS A 263 -15.38 -10.86 8.30
N TYR A 264 -14.63 -10.79 7.21
CA TYR A 264 -15.17 -10.89 5.84
C TYR A 264 -15.71 -12.27 5.46
N GLU A 265 -15.21 -13.35 6.06
CA GLU A 265 -15.75 -14.70 5.88
C GLU A 265 -17.23 -14.77 6.27
N THR A 266 -17.65 -14.01 7.29
CA THR A 266 -19.07 -13.94 7.68
C THR A 266 -19.95 -13.32 6.57
N TYR A 267 -19.46 -12.29 5.88
CA TYR A 267 -20.15 -11.67 4.74
C TYR A 267 -20.17 -12.58 3.51
N VAL A 268 -19.10 -13.34 3.28
CA VAL A 268 -19.06 -14.33 2.20
C VAL A 268 -20.12 -15.42 2.43
N ALA A 269 -20.32 -15.85 3.67
CA ALA A 269 -21.33 -16.84 4.00
C ALA A 269 -22.77 -16.36 3.75
N SER A 270 -23.07 -15.06 3.96
CA SER A 270 -24.40 -14.49 3.76
C SER A 270 -24.64 -13.92 2.36
N ALA A 271 -23.63 -13.32 1.73
CA ALA A 271 -23.75 -12.45 0.55
C ALA A 271 -22.69 -12.74 -0.54
N GLY A 272 -21.99 -13.88 -0.49
CA GLY A 272 -20.95 -14.25 -1.46
C GLY A 272 -21.42 -14.68 -2.86
N HIS A 273 -22.68 -14.45 -3.22
CA HIS A 273 -23.23 -14.81 -4.54
C HIS A 273 -23.09 -13.64 -5.51
N LEU A 274 -22.22 -13.78 -6.50
CA LEU A 274 -21.90 -12.75 -7.49
C LEU A 274 -22.56 -13.05 -8.83
N ASP A 275 -23.56 -12.27 -9.19
CA ASP A 275 -24.15 -12.33 -10.54
C ASP A 275 -23.31 -11.52 -11.51
N VAL A 276 -22.72 -12.20 -12.50
CA VAL A 276 -21.88 -11.57 -13.52
C VAL A 276 -22.65 -11.56 -14.83
N GLN A 277 -22.85 -10.37 -15.40
CA GLN A 277 -23.36 -10.23 -16.76
C GLN A 277 -22.22 -10.53 -17.73
N ALA A 278 -22.35 -11.64 -18.47
CA ALA A 278 -21.40 -11.98 -19.51
C ALA A 278 -22.08 -11.84 -20.87
N GLU A 279 -21.54 -10.96 -21.71
CA GLU A 279 -21.92 -10.84 -23.11
C GLU A 279 -21.05 -11.78 -23.93
N ARG A 280 -21.67 -12.74 -24.62
CA ARG A 280 -20.96 -13.63 -25.55
C ARG A 280 -21.47 -13.39 -26.96
N GLU A 281 -20.57 -13.00 -27.85
CA GLU A 281 -20.83 -13.00 -29.29
C GLU A 281 -21.00 -14.45 -29.77
N VAL A 282 -22.19 -14.75 -30.27
CA VAL A 282 -22.46 -15.99 -31.00
C VAL A 282 -22.49 -15.63 -32.47
N LEU A 283 -21.54 -16.17 -33.23
CA LEU A 283 -21.57 -16.11 -34.68
C LEU A 283 -22.65 -17.09 -35.17
N ASP A 284 -23.76 -16.56 -35.65
CA ASP A 284 -24.71 -17.33 -36.45
C ASP A 284 -24.41 -17.04 -37.93
N GLY A 285 -24.75 -17.98 -38.82
CA GLY A 285 -24.38 -17.94 -40.25
C GLY A 285 -24.86 -16.71 -41.03
N GLU A 286 -25.65 -15.83 -40.43
CA GLU A 286 -26.17 -14.57 -41.00
C GLU A 286 -25.87 -13.32 -40.15
N GLY A 287 -25.05 -13.40 -39.09
CA GLY A 287 -24.64 -12.25 -38.27
C GLY A 287 -24.16 -12.60 -36.86
N ALA A 288 -23.54 -11.63 -36.17
CA ALA A 288 -23.18 -11.77 -34.76
C ALA A 288 -24.39 -11.44 -33.88
N THR A 289 -24.86 -12.42 -33.08
CA THR A 289 -25.91 -12.21 -32.08
C THR A 289 -25.27 -12.19 -30.69
N MET A 290 -25.51 -11.13 -29.93
CA MET A 290 -25.06 -11.02 -28.54
C MET A 290 -26.00 -11.82 -27.63
N LEU A 291 -25.50 -12.91 -27.03
CA LEU A 291 -26.22 -13.61 -25.97
C LEU A 291 -25.77 -13.05 -24.62
N ASN A 292 -26.71 -12.55 -23.82
CA ASN A 292 -26.47 -12.16 -22.44
C ASN A 292 -26.72 -13.37 -21.53
N ASN A 293 -25.64 -14.02 -21.10
CA ASN A 293 -25.72 -15.09 -20.11
C ASN A 293 -25.37 -14.52 -18.74
N GLN A 294 -26.26 -14.72 -17.76
CA GLN A 294 -25.90 -14.53 -16.36
C GLN A 294 -24.99 -15.69 -15.93
N ILE A 295 -23.72 -15.41 -15.71
CA ILE A 295 -22.80 -16.36 -15.08
C ILE A 295 -22.90 -16.13 -13.58
N THR A 296 -23.49 -17.09 -12.87
CA THR A 296 -23.47 -17.10 -11.41
C THR A 296 -22.07 -17.48 -10.95
N CYS A 297 -21.40 -16.54 -10.28
CA CYS A 297 -20.13 -16.74 -9.62
C CYS A 297 -20.35 -16.80 -8.10
N ARG A 298 -19.48 -17.52 -7.40
CA ARG A 298 -19.53 -17.63 -5.95
C ARG A 298 -18.15 -17.35 -5.37
N ILE A 299 -18.12 -16.51 -4.35
CA ILE A 299 -16.93 -16.29 -3.52
C ILE A 299 -16.87 -17.42 -2.50
N LEU A 300 -15.70 -18.06 -2.38
CA LEU A 300 -15.47 -19.20 -1.51
C LEU A 300 -14.26 -18.93 -0.60
N PRO A 301 -14.37 -19.19 0.72
CA PRO A 301 -13.19 -19.27 1.58
C PRO A 301 -12.37 -20.50 1.20
N VAL A 302 -11.05 -20.33 1.09
CA VAL A 302 -10.11 -21.39 0.71
C VAL A 302 -8.82 -21.28 1.52
N ASP A 303 -8.09 -22.39 1.65
CA ASP A 303 -6.68 -22.36 2.02
C ASP A 303 -5.85 -22.20 0.74
N ASP A 304 -5.09 -21.12 0.67
CA ASP A 304 -4.16 -20.84 -0.43
C ASP A 304 -2.70 -20.94 0.07
N TYR A 305 -1.75 -20.88 -0.84
CA TYR A 305 -0.35 -21.12 -0.54
C TYR A 305 0.52 -19.91 -0.84
N ARG A 306 1.59 -19.72 -0.06
CA ARG A 306 2.59 -18.66 -0.25
C ARG A 306 3.45 -18.82 -1.52
N PHE A 307 3.22 -19.89 -2.28
CA PHE A 307 3.66 -19.99 -3.67
C PHE A 307 2.49 -19.60 -4.59
N GLY A 308 2.46 -18.33 -4.99
CA GLY A 308 1.37 -17.76 -5.78
C GLY A 308 1.35 -18.24 -7.23
N LEU A 309 0.31 -17.84 -7.96
CA LEU A 309 0.08 -18.18 -9.37
C LEU A 309 -0.07 -19.68 -9.61
N LEU A 310 -0.42 -20.46 -8.58
CA LEU A 310 -0.51 -21.92 -8.66
C LEU A 310 -1.50 -22.36 -9.74
N TRP A 311 -2.65 -21.68 -9.85
CA TRP A 311 -3.68 -21.98 -10.84
C TRP A 311 -3.30 -21.54 -12.26
N GLN A 312 -2.25 -20.74 -12.39
CA GLN A 312 -1.72 -20.26 -13.66
C GLN A 312 -0.45 -20.99 -14.09
N TRP A 313 0.18 -21.72 -13.17
CA TRP A 313 1.43 -22.46 -13.37
C TRP A 313 1.23 -23.96 -13.18
N ASN A 314 2.31 -24.70 -13.37
CA ASN A 314 2.46 -26.01 -12.75
C ASN A 314 2.99 -25.85 -11.31
N LEU A 315 2.82 -26.87 -10.48
CA LEU A 315 3.24 -26.85 -9.08
C LEU A 315 4.74 -26.55 -8.94
N TYR A 316 5.57 -27.13 -9.81
CA TYR A 316 7.02 -26.96 -9.76
C TYR A 316 7.43 -25.50 -10.00
N GLU A 317 6.93 -24.85 -11.05
CA GLU A 317 7.25 -23.46 -11.38
C GLU A 317 6.73 -22.49 -10.31
N SER A 318 5.53 -22.74 -9.77
CA SER A 318 4.97 -21.94 -8.68
C SER A 318 5.85 -21.95 -7.44
N MET A 319 6.37 -23.12 -7.05
CA MET A 319 7.32 -23.22 -5.95
C MET A 319 8.70 -22.68 -6.32
N LEU A 320 9.20 -22.93 -7.53
CA LEU A 320 10.52 -22.50 -7.98
C LEU A 320 10.67 -20.97 -7.96
N TYR A 321 9.65 -20.25 -8.44
CA TYR A 321 9.65 -18.81 -8.60
C TYR A 321 8.88 -18.06 -7.50
N SER A 322 8.55 -18.73 -6.39
CA SER A 322 8.01 -18.07 -5.21
C SER A 322 9.13 -17.47 -4.35
N PRO A 323 9.11 -16.17 -4.01
CA PRO A 323 10.06 -15.57 -3.09
C PRO A 323 10.08 -16.26 -1.72
N TYR A 324 8.92 -16.73 -1.25
CA TYR A 324 8.78 -17.45 0.03
C TYR A 324 9.57 -18.76 0.04
N VAL A 325 9.42 -19.57 -1.02
CA VAL A 325 10.11 -20.85 -1.18
C VAL A 325 11.60 -20.60 -1.49
N ALA A 326 11.90 -19.64 -2.36
CA ALA A 326 13.26 -19.27 -2.73
C ALA A 326 14.09 -18.80 -1.53
N ALA A 327 13.50 -18.08 -0.57
CA ALA A 327 14.22 -17.64 0.62
C ALA A 327 14.61 -18.81 1.55
N ARG A 328 13.80 -19.87 1.59
CA ARG A 328 13.98 -21.03 2.48
C ARG A 328 14.86 -22.11 1.86
N LEU A 329 14.63 -22.42 0.58
CA LEU A 329 15.31 -23.48 -0.15
C LEU A 329 16.45 -22.99 -1.05
N GLN A 330 16.54 -21.68 -1.30
CA GLN A 330 17.51 -21.08 -2.24
C GLN A 330 17.37 -21.65 -3.66
N THR A 331 16.12 -21.69 -4.16
CA THR A 331 15.75 -22.29 -5.47
C THR A 331 16.42 -21.64 -6.69
N TYR A 332 17.02 -20.47 -6.52
CA TYR A 332 17.92 -19.83 -7.48
C TYR A 332 19.31 -20.50 -7.60
N THR A 333 19.59 -21.53 -6.79
CA THR A 333 20.81 -22.36 -6.85
C THR A 333 20.48 -23.79 -7.27
N GLU A 334 21.45 -24.51 -7.85
CA GLU A 334 21.29 -25.93 -8.19
C GLU A 334 20.95 -26.79 -6.96
N LYS A 335 21.65 -26.56 -5.84
CA LYS A 335 21.38 -27.26 -4.57
C LYS A 335 19.95 -27.03 -4.08
N GLY A 336 19.46 -25.80 -4.20
CA GLY A 336 18.09 -25.46 -3.81
C GLY A 336 17.03 -26.11 -4.70
N ARG A 337 17.30 -26.27 -6.00
CA ARG A 337 16.43 -27.01 -6.92
C ARG A 337 16.36 -28.49 -6.54
N THR A 338 17.50 -29.12 -6.22
CA THR A 338 17.52 -30.49 -5.70
C THR A 338 16.72 -30.64 -4.39
N LEU A 339 16.77 -29.64 -3.51
CA LEU A 339 15.95 -29.64 -2.29
C LEU A 339 14.45 -29.51 -2.58
N LEU A 340 14.06 -28.71 -3.58
CA LEU A 340 12.67 -28.62 -4.03
C LEU A 340 12.18 -29.94 -4.62
N GLU A 341 12.99 -30.60 -5.45
CA GLU A 341 12.68 -31.93 -5.98
C GLU A 341 12.57 -32.99 -4.86
N LEU A 342 13.42 -32.91 -3.84
CA LEU A 342 13.33 -33.76 -2.65
C LEU A 342 12.03 -33.52 -1.87
N LEU A 343 11.57 -32.26 -1.76
CA LEU A 343 10.28 -31.94 -1.16
C LEU A 343 9.14 -32.58 -1.96
N LEU A 344 9.12 -32.43 -3.29
CA LEU A 344 8.11 -33.06 -4.16
C LEU A 344 8.10 -34.59 -4.01
N ALA A 345 9.28 -35.21 -3.91
CA ALA A 345 9.41 -36.64 -3.66
C ALA A 345 8.82 -37.03 -2.30
N LYS A 346 9.03 -36.25 -1.24
CA LYS A 346 8.41 -36.47 0.08
C LYS A 346 6.89 -36.26 0.07
N LEU A 347 6.39 -35.33 -0.74
CA LEU A 347 4.95 -35.19 -1.01
C LEU A 347 4.42 -36.37 -1.84
N GLY A 348 5.26 -37.27 -2.34
CA GLY A 348 4.84 -38.39 -3.20
C GLY A 348 4.23 -37.91 -4.51
N ILE A 349 4.74 -36.79 -5.04
CA ILE A 349 4.33 -36.21 -6.33
C ILE A 349 5.49 -36.41 -7.31
N PRO A 350 5.33 -37.23 -8.36
CA PRO A 350 6.34 -37.37 -9.41
C PRO A 350 6.66 -36.02 -10.06
N LEU A 351 7.92 -35.79 -10.44
CA LEU A 351 8.34 -34.53 -11.07
C LEU A 351 7.54 -34.22 -12.34
N GLU A 352 7.28 -35.24 -13.17
CA GLU A 352 6.46 -35.11 -14.37
C GLU A 352 5.06 -34.57 -14.07
N GLU A 353 4.43 -35.02 -12.97
CA GLU A 353 3.11 -34.54 -12.53
C GLU A 353 3.20 -33.12 -11.96
N ALA A 354 4.26 -32.79 -11.23
CA ALA A 354 4.49 -31.44 -10.72
C ALA A 354 4.77 -30.41 -11.82
N GLN A 355 5.19 -30.86 -13.01
CA GLN A 355 5.44 -30.03 -14.20
C GLN A 355 4.23 -29.94 -15.14
N ARG A 356 3.14 -30.70 -14.89
CA ARG A 356 1.86 -30.51 -15.59
C ARG A 356 1.11 -29.31 -15.06
N SER A 357 0.26 -28.71 -15.89
CA SER A 357 -0.63 -27.62 -15.48
C SER A 357 -1.39 -28.00 -14.20
N PHE A 358 -1.46 -27.11 -13.23
CA PHE A 358 -2.15 -27.43 -11.98
C PHE A 358 -3.66 -27.62 -12.21
N ALA A 359 -4.29 -26.71 -12.95
CA ALA A 359 -5.72 -26.74 -13.26
C ALA A 359 -6.01 -26.02 -14.59
N GLY A 360 -5.62 -26.62 -15.72
CA GLY A 360 -5.82 -26.09 -17.07
C GLY A 360 -6.83 -26.90 -17.90
N GLU A 361 -6.89 -26.60 -19.20
CA GLU A 361 -7.85 -27.21 -20.13
C GLU A 361 -7.24 -28.42 -20.86
N GLY A 362 -6.95 -29.52 -20.15
CA GLY A 362 -6.79 -30.84 -20.76
C GLY A 362 -5.46 -31.59 -20.58
N TYR A 363 -4.46 -31.01 -19.91
CA TYR A 363 -3.22 -31.73 -19.52
C TYR A 363 -2.80 -31.39 -18.09
N ASP A 364 -3.66 -31.81 -17.16
CA ASP A 364 -3.55 -31.43 -15.77
C ASP A 364 -2.79 -32.44 -14.91
N MET A 365 -2.26 -31.93 -13.82
CA MET A 365 -1.88 -32.73 -12.67
C MET A 365 -3.07 -33.60 -12.22
N ALA A 366 -2.80 -34.90 -12.00
CA ALA A 366 -3.85 -35.84 -11.64
C ALA A 366 -4.59 -35.40 -10.35
N PRO A 367 -5.94 -35.44 -10.28
CA PRO A 367 -6.71 -34.91 -9.16
C PRO A 367 -6.31 -35.45 -7.78
N ARG A 368 -5.86 -36.72 -7.71
CA ARG A 368 -5.37 -37.33 -6.45
C ARG A 368 -4.23 -36.53 -5.80
N TYR A 369 -3.34 -35.95 -6.61
CA TYR A 369 -2.22 -35.16 -6.07
C TYR A 369 -2.70 -33.80 -5.58
N ARG A 370 -3.63 -33.16 -6.30
CA ARG A 370 -4.25 -31.90 -5.89
C ARG A 370 -5.01 -32.05 -4.56
N HIS A 371 -5.86 -33.07 -4.45
CA HIS A 371 -6.65 -33.30 -3.25
C HIS A 371 -5.79 -33.64 -2.02
N SER A 372 -4.68 -34.35 -2.21
CA SER A 372 -3.76 -34.69 -1.11
C SER A 372 -2.70 -33.62 -0.82
N LEU A 373 -2.63 -32.54 -1.60
CA LEU A 373 -1.54 -31.56 -1.51
C LEU A 373 -1.51 -30.86 -0.14
N SER A 374 -2.67 -30.47 0.38
CA SER A 374 -2.80 -29.78 1.66
C SER A 374 -2.24 -30.63 2.81
N ASP A 375 -2.79 -31.82 3.01
CA ASP A 375 -2.39 -32.74 4.10
C ASP A 375 -0.89 -33.09 4.04
N LYS A 376 -0.37 -33.27 2.83
CA LYS A 376 1.03 -33.61 2.61
C LYS A 376 1.96 -32.43 2.88
N LEU A 377 1.55 -31.21 2.51
CA LEU A 377 2.31 -30.01 2.83
C LEU A 377 2.34 -29.79 4.34
N GLU A 378 1.21 -29.92 5.03
CA GLU A 378 1.16 -29.82 6.49
C GLU A 378 2.12 -30.81 7.16
N THR A 379 2.18 -32.05 6.65
CA THR A 379 3.04 -33.10 7.18
C THR A 379 4.54 -32.88 6.88
N HIS A 380 4.89 -32.45 5.66
CA HIS A 380 6.27 -32.50 5.18
C HIS A 380 6.96 -31.12 5.07
N ALA A 381 6.22 -30.04 4.82
CA ALA A 381 6.77 -28.69 4.63
C ALA A 381 7.53 -28.14 5.86
N PRO A 382 7.15 -28.44 7.13
CA PRO A 382 7.91 -28.00 8.29
C PRO A 382 9.38 -28.45 8.29
N ALA A 383 9.67 -29.65 7.76
CA ALA A 383 11.04 -30.16 7.64
C ALA A 383 11.92 -29.33 6.68
N PHE A 384 11.29 -28.50 5.84
CA PHE A 384 11.91 -27.60 4.88
C PHE A 384 11.79 -26.13 5.30
N ARG A 385 11.49 -25.87 6.58
CA ARG A 385 11.25 -24.51 7.14
C ARG A 385 10.03 -23.81 6.54
N MET A 386 9.09 -24.58 5.99
CA MET A 386 7.88 -24.08 5.34
C MET A 386 6.62 -24.43 6.17
N GLY A 387 6.69 -24.27 7.49
CA GLY A 387 5.55 -24.58 8.37
C GLY A 387 4.36 -23.63 8.23
N ASP A 388 4.60 -22.44 7.67
CA ASP A 388 3.62 -21.36 7.45
C ASP A 388 3.23 -21.23 5.97
N VAL A 389 3.30 -22.32 5.20
CA VAL A 389 3.11 -22.29 3.74
C VAL A 389 1.67 -22.02 3.31
N ALA A 390 0.70 -22.52 4.08
CA ALA A 390 -0.72 -22.33 3.83
C ALA A 390 -1.24 -21.13 4.62
N PHE A 391 -2.22 -20.42 4.07
CA PHE A 391 -2.93 -19.34 4.72
C PHE A 391 -4.36 -19.24 4.20
N LYS A 392 -5.24 -18.64 5.01
CA LYS A 392 -6.65 -18.42 4.66
C LYS A 392 -6.77 -17.35 3.58
N SER A 393 -7.59 -17.58 2.57
CA SER A 393 -7.76 -16.70 1.41
C SER A 393 -9.15 -16.90 0.79
N PHE A 394 -9.42 -16.23 -0.33
CA PHE A 394 -10.68 -16.31 -1.06
C PHE A 394 -10.46 -16.67 -2.52
N GLN A 395 -11.42 -17.42 -3.08
CA GLN A 395 -11.48 -17.80 -4.48
C GLN A 395 -12.82 -17.37 -5.07
N LEU A 396 -12.79 -16.76 -6.25
CA LEU A 396 -13.96 -16.56 -7.08
C LEU A 396 -14.10 -17.75 -8.04
N GLN A 397 -15.24 -18.44 -7.98
CA GLN A 397 -15.54 -19.59 -8.83
C GLN A 397 -16.78 -19.32 -9.67
N ASP A 398 -16.71 -19.56 -10.98
CA ASP A 398 -17.87 -19.50 -11.86
C ASP A 398 -18.61 -20.86 -11.96
N GLY A 399 -19.85 -20.84 -12.47
CA GLY A 399 -20.64 -22.06 -12.67
C GLY A 399 -20.04 -23.10 -13.63
N LEU A 400 -19.01 -22.74 -14.41
CA LEU A 400 -18.23 -23.63 -15.29
C LEU A 400 -16.94 -24.13 -14.62
N ARG A 401 -16.78 -23.89 -13.31
CA ARG A 401 -15.60 -24.23 -12.48
C ARG A 401 -14.31 -23.54 -12.91
N ARG A 402 -14.38 -22.41 -13.62
CA ARG A 402 -13.25 -21.49 -13.75
C ARG A 402 -13.06 -20.80 -12.41
N CYS A 403 -11.83 -20.80 -11.93
CA CYS A 403 -11.48 -20.29 -10.62
C CYS A 403 -10.40 -19.20 -10.74
N VAL A 404 -10.55 -18.12 -9.99
CA VAL A 404 -9.48 -17.15 -9.77
C VAL A 404 -9.34 -16.88 -8.28
N ASN A 405 -8.13 -17.13 -7.77
CA ASN A 405 -7.77 -16.82 -6.40
C ASN A 405 -7.53 -15.32 -6.26
N ALA A 406 -7.88 -14.76 -5.10
CA ALA A 406 -7.64 -13.35 -4.80
C ALA A 406 -6.14 -13.01 -4.92
N VAL A 407 -5.26 -13.91 -4.49
CA VAL A 407 -3.80 -13.77 -4.56
C VAL A 407 -3.31 -13.67 -6.01
N ASP A 408 -3.84 -14.51 -6.89
CA ASP A 408 -3.46 -14.52 -8.31
C ASP A 408 -3.94 -13.24 -9.01
N LEU A 409 -5.14 -12.77 -8.65
CA LEU A 409 -5.68 -11.51 -9.14
C LEU A 409 -4.86 -10.31 -8.68
N VAL A 410 -4.45 -10.27 -7.41
CA VAL A 410 -3.54 -9.24 -6.87
C VAL A 410 -2.22 -9.23 -7.64
N TYR A 411 -1.61 -10.40 -7.88
CA TYR A 411 -0.38 -10.45 -8.67
C TYR A 411 -0.56 -9.97 -10.10
N ALA A 412 -1.69 -10.29 -10.74
CA ALA A 412 -2.00 -9.82 -12.09
C ALA A 412 -2.18 -8.30 -12.15
N VAL A 413 -2.99 -7.74 -11.24
CA VAL A 413 -3.25 -6.29 -11.14
C VAL A 413 -1.96 -5.55 -10.81
N THR A 414 -1.20 -6.02 -9.83
CA THR A 414 0.12 -5.47 -9.49
C THR A 414 1.03 -5.46 -10.70
N ALA A 415 1.11 -6.55 -11.46
CA ALA A 415 1.98 -6.61 -12.63
C ALA A 415 1.54 -5.64 -13.75
N LEU A 416 0.24 -5.36 -13.90
CA LEU A 416 -0.27 -4.35 -14.84
C LEU A 416 0.08 -2.92 -14.39
N LEU A 417 0.03 -2.65 -13.07
CA LEU A 417 0.41 -1.37 -12.48
C LEU A 417 1.94 -1.13 -12.56
N GLU A 418 2.74 -2.17 -12.35
CA GLU A 418 4.21 -2.08 -12.37
C GLU A 418 4.80 -2.07 -13.78
N CYS A 419 4.26 -2.89 -14.69
CA CYS A 419 4.88 -3.20 -15.99
C CYS A 419 4.02 -2.65 -17.15
N GLY A 420 4.52 -1.60 -17.81
CA GLY A 420 3.86 -0.92 -18.95
C GLY A 420 4.22 -1.46 -20.34
N SER A 421 3.33 -1.19 -21.30
CA SER A 421 3.28 -1.79 -22.64
C SER A 421 4.50 -1.51 -23.53
N LYS A 422 4.83 -2.46 -24.44
CA LYS A 422 5.87 -2.32 -25.49
C LYS A 422 5.69 -1.13 -26.44
N LYS A 423 4.61 -0.34 -26.32
CA LYS A 423 4.19 0.71 -27.25
C LYS A 423 4.30 2.15 -26.72
N GLY A 424 5.04 2.40 -25.65
CA GLY A 424 5.26 3.76 -25.14
C GLY A 424 6.70 3.98 -24.66
N PRO A 425 7.26 5.20 -24.79
CA PRO A 425 8.48 5.57 -24.07
C PRO A 425 8.24 5.39 -22.57
N ALA A 426 9.18 4.76 -21.86
CA ALA A 426 9.09 4.42 -20.43
C ALA A 426 9.15 5.64 -19.47
N ALA A 427 8.80 6.85 -19.93
CA ALA A 427 9.05 8.09 -19.21
C ALA A 427 8.15 9.26 -19.67
N HIS A 428 6.82 9.14 -19.55
CA HIS A 428 5.93 10.31 -19.61
C HIS A 428 4.83 10.23 -18.56
N PHE A 429 4.46 11.40 -18.02
CA PHE A 429 3.43 11.72 -17.03
C PHE A 429 2.00 11.18 -17.30
N GLY A 430 1.80 10.26 -18.27
CA GLY A 430 0.53 9.60 -18.55
C GLY A 430 0.60 8.06 -18.67
N ASP A 431 1.78 7.45 -18.49
CA ASP A 431 1.95 5.99 -18.55
C ASP A 431 1.28 5.28 -17.35
N HIS A 432 1.29 5.89 -16.16
CA HIS A 432 0.64 5.32 -14.98
C HIS A 432 -0.89 5.31 -15.11
N THR A 433 -1.49 6.29 -15.81
CA THR A 433 -2.94 6.35 -16.04
C THR A 433 -3.41 5.20 -16.93
N ASP A 434 -2.68 4.89 -18.01
CA ASP A 434 -2.99 3.74 -18.87
C ASP A 434 -2.87 2.42 -18.09
N LYS A 435 -1.79 2.25 -17.33
CA LYS A 435 -1.59 1.07 -16.47
C LYS A 435 -2.72 0.91 -15.46
N PHE A 436 -3.11 2.00 -14.80
CA PHE A 436 -4.21 2.02 -13.85
C PHE A 436 -5.53 1.62 -14.51
N TRP A 437 -5.81 2.12 -15.71
CA TRP A 437 -7.02 1.77 -16.45
C TRP A 437 -7.05 0.30 -16.88
N ARG A 438 -5.91 -0.25 -17.31
CA ARG A 438 -5.76 -1.67 -17.64
C ARG A 438 -5.96 -2.55 -16.40
N ALA A 439 -5.39 -2.15 -15.26
CA ALA A 439 -5.62 -2.78 -13.95
C ALA A 439 -7.09 -2.70 -13.51
N TYR A 440 -7.74 -1.56 -13.71
CA TYR A 440 -9.16 -1.34 -13.45
C TYR A 440 -10.02 -2.33 -14.27
N HIS A 441 -9.74 -2.48 -15.56
CA HIS A 441 -10.45 -3.43 -16.42
C HIS A 441 -10.17 -4.88 -16.09
N ALA A 442 -8.95 -5.23 -15.68
CA ALA A 442 -8.61 -6.60 -15.25
C ALA A 442 -9.46 -7.09 -14.06
N LEU A 443 -10.02 -6.17 -13.26
CA LEU A 443 -10.95 -6.48 -12.17
C LEU A 443 -12.41 -6.64 -12.63
N SER A 444 -12.74 -6.33 -13.88
CA SER A 444 -14.08 -6.51 -14.47
C SER A 444 -14.28 -7.95 -14.92
N TRP A 445 -14.52 -8.84 -13.95
CA TRP A 445 -14.73 -10.26 -14.22
C TRP A 445 -15.82 -10.49 -15.30
N GLY A 446 -15.48 -11.21 -16.37
CA GLY A 446 -16.39 -11.50 -17.47
C GLY A 446 -16.44 -10.46 -18.60
N SER A 447 -15.83 -9.28 -18.41
CA SER A 447 -15.78 -8.20 -19.40
C SER A 447 -14.45 -7.43 -19.39
N ASP A 448 -13.36 -8.11 -19.02
CA ASP A 448 -12.02 -7.52 -18.81
C ASP A 448 -11.23 -7.28 -20.11
N GLY A 449 -11.80 -7.62 -21.28
CA GLY A 449 -11.13 -7.46 -22.57
C GLY A 449 -9.82 -8.26 -22.71
N GLY A 450 -9.57 -9.24 -21.82
CA GLY A 450 -8.33 -10.02 -21.77
C GLY A 450 -7.21 -9.39 -20.94
N GLU A 451 -7.44 -8.26 -20.28
CA GLU A 451 -6.43 -7.61 -19.43
C GLU A 451 -6.03 -8.47 -18.24
N LEU A 452 -6.94 -9.25 -17.65
CA LEU A 452 -6.59 -10.19 -16.58
C LEU A 452 -5.58 -11.22 -17.07
N ARG A 453 -5.81 -11.79 -18.26
CA ARG A 453 -4.88 -12.77 -18.84
C ARG A 453 -3.51 -12.15 -19.12
N ALA A 454 -3.49 -10.92 -19.65
CA ALA A 454 -2.26 -10.17 -19.87
C ALA A 454 -1.50 -9.90 -18.56
N GLY A 455 -2.22 -9.51 -17.51
CA GLY A 455 -1.68 -9.29 -16.17
C GLY A 455 -1.11 -10.56 -15.55
N LEU A 456 -1.82 -11.70 -15.63
CA LEU A 456 -1.34 -12.99 -15.14
C LEU A 456 -0.05 -13.43 -15.85
N ASP A 457 0.02 -13.28 -17.18
CA ASP A 457 1.24 -13.61 -17.94
C ASP A 457 2.39 -12.65 -17.65
N MET A 458 2.11 -11.38 -17.31
CA MET A 458 3.10 -10.42 -16.86
C MET A 458 3.61 -10.75 -15.45
N ALA A 459 2.72 -11.09 -14.53
CA ALA A 459 3.05 -11.48 -13.16
C ALA A 459 4.03 -12.67 -13.12
N LYS A 460 3.83 -13.67 -14.00
CA LYS A 460 4.77 -14.79 -14.16
C LYS A 460 6.17 -14.33 -14.55
N LYS A 461 6.28 -13.34 -15.45
CA LYS A 461 7.59 -12.79 -15.87
C LYS A 461 8.26 -12.03 -14.73
N VAL A 462 7.49 -11.22 -13.99
CA VAL A 462 7.99 -10.49 -12.82
C VAL A 462 8.49 -11.45 -11.74
N GLN A 463 7.74 -12.51 -11.40
CA GLN A 463 8.17 -13.49 -10.40
C GLN A 463 9.46 -14.23 -10.81
N ARG A 464 9.57 -14.63 -12.09
CA ARG A 464 10.81 -15.21 -12.63
C ARG A 464 11.99 -14.25 -12.50
N ALA A 465 11.79 -12.99 -12.87
CA ALA A 465 12.81 -11.95 -12.77
C ALA A 465 13.26 -11.72 -11.32
N LEU A 466 12.30 -11.60 -10.39
CA LEU A 466 12.56 -11.36 -8.97
C LEU A 466 13.43 -12.47 -8.37
N VAL A 467 13.09 -13.75 -8.61
CA VAL A 467 13.86 -14.88 -8.07
C VAL A 467 15.22 -15.05 -8.76
N ASN A 468 15.28 -14.90 -10.09
CA ASN A 468 16.53 -15.09 -10.83
C ASN A 468 17.52 -13.95 -10.60
N ASP A 469 17.12 -12.70 -10.85
CA ASP A 469 18.01 -11.54 -10.70
C ASP A 469 18.29 -11.27 -9.21
N GLY A 470 17.28 -11.39 -8.34
CA GLY A 470 17.48 -11.31 -6.89
C GLY A 470 18.38 -12.41 -6.35
N GLY A 471 18.22 -13.64 -6.84
CA GLY A 471 19.09 -14.76 -6.53
C GLY A 471 20.54 -14.53 -6.98
N ALA A 472 20.76 -13.88 -8.13
CA ALA A 472 22.08 -13.52 -8.61
C ALA A 472 22.75 -12.47 -7.70
N VAL A 473 22.03 -11.43 -7.29
CA VAL A 473 22.51 -10.42 -6.33
C VAL A 473 22.93 -11.07 -5.00
N LEU A 474 22.13 -12.02 -4.50
CA LEU A 474 22.44 -12.76 -3.27
C LEU A 474 23.69 -13.63 -3.39
N GLN A 475 23.86 -14.32 -4.53
CA GLN A 475 25.03 -15.16 -4.81
C GLN A 475 26.32 -14.36 -4.97
N GLN A 476 26.24 -13.16 -5.56
CA GLN A 476 27.37 -12.25 -5.70
C GLN A 476 27.75 -11.56 -4.39
N HIS A 477 26.96 -11.73 -3.33
CA HIS A 477 27.13 -11.04 -2.05
C HIS A 477 27.23 -9.52 -2.19
N HIS A 478 26.43 -8.96 -3.11
CA HIS A 478 26.44 -7.53 -3.40
C HIS A 478 25.62 -6.73 -2.37
N TYR A 479 26.08 -6.74 -1.11
CA TYR A 479 25.46 -6.01 -0.01
C TYR A 479 26.47 -5.65 1.07
N HIS A 480 26.17 -4.61 1.82
CA HIS A 480 26.87 -4.22 3.04
C HIS A 480 26.00 -4.54 4.25
N ASN A 481 26.53 -5.31 5.20
CA ASN A 481 25.81 -5.71 6.40
C ASN A 481 26.33 -4.94 7.63
N PHE A 482 25.49 -4.03 8.13
CA PHE A 482 25.75 -3.22 9.31
C PHE A 482 25.06 -3.79 10.55
N LYS A 483 25.27 -3.20 11.73
CA LYS A 483 24.65 -3.69 12.97
C LYS A 483 23.12 -3.54 12.93
N GLN A 484 22.62 -2.37 12.52
CA GLN A 484 21.19 -2.05 12.48
C GLN A 484 20.51 -2.59 11.22
N PHE A 485 21.07 -2.36 10.03
CA PHE A 485 20.45 -2.66 8.74
C PHE A 485 21.40 -3.33 7.72
N ARG A 486 20.87 -3.67 6.54
CA ARG A 486 21.66 -4.10 5.37
C ARG A 486 21.39 -3.16 4.20
N ILE A 487 22.45 -2.77 3.48
CA ILE A 487 22.34 -1.96 2.26
C ILE A 487 22.67 -2.83 1.04
N TYR A 488 21.76 -2.91 0.10
CA TYR A 488 21.99 -3.42 -1.25
C TYR A 488 22.08 -2.23 -2.18
N ASP A 489 23.25 -2.00 -2.76
CA ASP A 489 23.45 -0.91 -3.70
C ASP A 489 23.57 -1.49 -5.11
N LEU A 490 22.52 -1.32 -5.90
CA LEU A 490 22.46 -1.75 -7.30
C LEU A 490 22.63 -0.58 -8.27
N SER A 491 23.03 0.61 -7.79
CA SER A 491 23.05 1.83 -8.59
C SER A 491 23.94 1.72 -9.84
N ASP A 492 25.05 0.98 -9.74
CA ASP A 492 25.96 0.62 -10.84
C ASP A 492 25.78 -0.82 -11.37
N HIS A 493 24.80 -1.57 -10.86
CA HIS A 493 24.56 -2.95 -11.23
C HIS A 493 23.55 -3.05 -12.39
N LYS A 494 23.88 -3.83 -13.43
CA LYS A 494 22.95 -4.09 -14.54
C LYS A 494 22.10 -5.32 -14.24
N MET A 495 20.80 -5.11 -14.08
CA MET A 495 19.82 -6.19 -13.96
C MET A 495 19.31 -6.61 -15.34
N ASN A 496 19.16 -7.91 -15.59
CA ASN A 496 18.72 -8.42 -16.89
C ASN A 496 17.28 -7.99 -17.19
N ALA A 497 16.43 -8.01 -16.18
CA ALA A 497 15.01 -7.72 -16.28
C ALA A 497 14.67 -6.36 -15.65
N GLN A 498 15.56 -5.36 -15.71
CA GLN A 498 15.35 -4.03 -15.11
C GLN A 498 13.99 -3.40 -15.48
N HIS A 499 13.52 -3.59 -16.71
CA HIS A 499 12.21 -3.11 -17.17
C HIS A 499 11.00 -3.76 -16.46
N LEU A 500 11.18 -4.89 -15.78
CA LEU A 500 10.15 -5.58 -14.99
C LEU A 500 10.29 -5.35 -13.49
N ILE A 501 11.51 -5.13 -13.00
CA ILE A 501 11.81 -5.07 -11.56
C ILE A 501 12.40 -3.73 -11.11
N GLY A 502 12.36 -2.71 -11.97
CA GLY A 502 12.78 -1.34 -11.66
C GLY A 502 11.69 -0.45 -11.06
N HIS A 503 10.43 -0.92 -11.04
CA HIS A 503 9.31 -0.20 -10.44
C HIS A 503 9.36 -0.25 -8.90
N PRO A 504 8.92 0.80 -8.17
CA PRO A 504 8.89 0.83 -6.71
C PRO A 504 8.39 -0.44 -6.02
N MET A 505 7.19 -0.90 -6.40
CA MET A 505 6.58 -2.11 -5.81
C MET A 505 7.42 -3.38 -6.05
N ALA A 506 8.02 -3.53 -7.24
CA ALA A 506 8.86 -4.68 -7.56
C ALA A 506 10.18 -4.64 -6.75
N LEU A 507 10.77 -3.46 -6.57
CA LEU A 507 11.94 -3.26 -5.71
C LEU A 507 11.62 -3.47 -4.23
N GLN A 508 10.43 -3.07 -3.74
CA GLN A 508 9.95 -3.42 -2.40
C GLN A 508 9.86 -4.93 -2.20
N ARG A 509 9.28 -5.66 -3.17
CA ARG A 509 9.22 -7.14 -3.13
C ARG A 509 10.61 -7.78 -3.18
N LEU A 510 11.56 -7.18 -3.90
CA LEU A 510 12.96 -7.63 -3.93
C LEU A 510 13.65 -7.41 -2.57
N ALA A 511 13.45 -6.25 -1.95
CA ALA A 511 13.96 -5.95 -0.62
C ALA A 511 13.37 -6.87 0.46
N ALA A 512 12.07 -7.18 0.36
CA ALA A 512 11.39 -8.17 1.18
C ALA A 512 12.01 -9.57 1.05
N PHE A 513 12.26 -9.99 -0.19
CA PHE A 513 12.92 -11.26 -0.48
C PHE A 513 14.33 -11.33 0.13
N PHE A 514 15.11 -10.26 0.04
CA PHE A 514 16.45 -10.19 0.67
C PHE A 514 16.37 -10.28 2.20
N GLN A 515 15.43 -9.55 2.82
CA GLN A 515 15.26 -9.61 4.27
C GLN A 515 14.89 -11.03 4.73
N GLU A 516 13.93 -11.66 4.04
CA GLU A 516 13.44 -13.00 4.36
C GLU A 516 14.54 -14.05 4.18
N GLN A 517 15.34 -13.98 3.10
CA GLN A 517 16.47 -14.88 2.89
C GLN A 517 17.45 -14.83 4.08
N HIS A 518 17.81 -13.62 4.54
CA HIS A 518 18.76 -13.47 5.63
C HIS A 518 18.17 -13.92 6.96
N PHE A 519 16.87 -13.69 7.16
CA PHE A 519 16.16 -14.20 8.32
C PHE A 519 16.19 -15.73 8.37
N GLN A 520 15.90 -16.40 7.26
CA GLN A 520 15.94 -17.86 7.18
C GLN A 520 17.37 -18.41 7.36
N ALA A 521 18.40 -17.70 6.89
CA ALA A 521 19.79 -18.13 7.02
C ALA A 521 20.40 -17.89 8.41
N ARG A 522 20.03 -16.80 9.10
CA ARG A 522 20.73 -16.31 10.32
C ARG A 522 19.82 -16.09 11.53
N GLY A 523 18.51 -16.22 11.39
CA GLY A 523 17.51 -15.99 12.45
C GLY A 523 17.32 -14.52 12.85
N LYS A 524 17.95 -13.57 12.15
CA LYS A 524 17.87 -12.12 12.47
C LYS A 524 17.27 -11.32 11.31
N ARG A 525 16.07 -10.77 11.53
CA ARG A 525 15.46 -9.76 10.66
C ARG A 525 16.14 -8.43 10.91
N LYS A 526 16.72 -7.83 9.86
CA LYS A 526 17.22 -6.45 9.87
C LYS A 526 16.55 -5.69 8.74
N PRO A 527 16.26 -4.40 8.88
CA PRO A 527 15.81 -3.58 7.77
C PRO A 527 16.76 -3.69 6.57
N VAL A 528 16.18 -3.65 5.38
CA VAL A 528 16.91 -3.68 4.11
C VAL A 528 16.71 -2.32 3.44
N ILE A 529 17.81 -1.68 3.10
CA ILE A 529 17.84 -0.50 2.25
C ILE A 529 18.30 -0.97 0.88
N LEU A 530 17.48 -0.80 -0.13
CA LEU A 530 17.77 -1.18 -1.50
C LEU A 530 17.85 0.07 -2.36
N ILE A 531 19.01 0.32 -2.94
CA ILE A 531 19.21 1.35 -3.97
C ILE A 531 19.11 0.64 -5.30
N GLY A 532 18.05 0.94 -6.05
CA GLY A 532 17.77 0.34 -7.35
C GLY A 532 18.77 0.76 -8.44
N PRO A 533 18.75 0.06 -9.58
CA PRO A 533 19.59 0.41 -10.72
C PRO A 533 19.28 1.81 -11.24
N LYS A 534 20.31 2.50 -11.74
CA LYS A 534 20.16 3.81 -12.33
C LYS A 534 19.17 3.79 -13.51
N ALA A 535 18.16 4.64 -13.44
CA ALA A 535 17.21 4.88 -14.51
C ALA A 535 17.81 5.79 -15.60
N GLU A 536 17.15 5.88 -16.76
CA GLU A 536 17.63 6.67 -17.89
C GLU A 536 17.80 8.17 -17.57
N ASN A 537 16.99 8.69 -16.64
CA ASN A 537 17.07 10.06 -16.14
C ASN A 537 18.25 10.32 -15.16
N GLY A 538 19.10 9.31 -14.90
CA GLY A 538 20.25 9.43 -14.00
C GLY A 538 19.91 9.34 -12.51
N ARG A 539 18.66 9.00 -12.16
CA ARG A 539 18.21 8.82 -10.78
C ARG A 539 18.19 7.35 -10.39
N CYS A 540 18.27 7.09 -9.10
CA CYS A 540 18.12 5.78 -8.47
C CYS A 540 16.93 5.83 -7.52
N LEU A 541 16.11 4.79 -7.53
CA LEU A 541 15.07 4.63 -6.52
C LEU A 541 15.67 4.02 -5.25
N VAL A 542 15.36 4.59 -4.09
CA VAL A 542 15.78 4.08 -2.79
C VAL A 542 14.55 3.53 -2.07
N ILE A 543 14.64 2.28 -1.62
CA ILE A 543 13.61 1.59 -0.86
C ILE A 543 14.14 1.26 0.53
N GLY A 544 13.43 1.70 1.56
CA GLY A 544 13.57 1.20 2.92
C GLY A 544 12.51 0.14 3.19
N TYR A 545 12.91 -1.11 3.40
CA TYR A 545 12.00 -2.20 3.72
C TYR A 545 12.27 -2.77 5.11
N GLU A 546 11.21 -2.82 5.92
CA GLU A 546 11.16 -3.58 7.16
C GLU A 546 9.83 -4.34 7.19
N ALA A 547 9.87 -5.68 7.35
CA ALA A 547 8.65 -6.46 7.46
C ALA A 547 7.80 -5.95 8.62
N THR A 548 6.55 -5.63 8.33
CA THR A 548 5.57 -5.12 9.28
C THR A 548 5.43 -6.08 10.45
N GLN A 549 5.59 -5.54 11.67
CA GLN A 549 5.34 -6.25 12.92
C GLN A 549 4.13 -5.62 13.60
N ARG A 550 3.43 -6.40 14.42
CA ARG A 550 2.29 -5.90 15.20
C ARG A 550 2.74 -4.67 16.01
N MET A 551 2.05 -3.55 15.83
CA MET A 551 2.31 -2.27 16.52
C MET A 551 3.68 -1.62 16.25
N ARG A 552 4.42 -2.01 15.21
CA ARG A 552 5.72 -1.39 14.89
C ARG A 552 5.88 -1.19 13.39
N GLY A 553 5.97 0.07 12.99
CA GLY A 553 6.23 0.50 11.62
C GLY A 553 7.71 0.60 11.27
N ASN A 554 7.95 0.85 9.98
CA ASN A 554 9.24 1.07 9.38
C ASN A 554 9.77 2.46 9.71
N LYS A 555 10.94 2.53 10.37
CA LYS A 555 11.52 3.78 10.85
C LYS A 555 12.50 4.43 9.86
N LEU A 556 12.60 3.90 8.65
CA LEU A 556 13.61 4.35 7.69
C LEU A 556 13.25 5.68 7.01
N GLY A 557 11.96 6.00 6.84
CA GLY A 557 11.53 7.22 6.13
C GLY A 557 12.09 8.50 6.72
N THR A 558 11.98 8.69 8.04
CA THR A 558 12.53 9.88 8.73
C THR A 558 14.05 9.96 8.62
N ALA A 559 14.74 8.81 8.74
CA ALA A 559 16.19 8.74 8.59
C ALA A 559 16.65 9.07 7.16
N PHE A 560 15.84 8.77 6.15
CA PHE A 560 16.14 9.11 4.75
C PHE A 560 16.08 10.61 4.51
N ILE A 561 15.01 11.27 4.96
CA ILE A 561 14.83 12.73 4.85
C ILE A 561 16.01 13.44 5.55
N GLU A 562 16.30 13.06 6.79
CA GLU A 562 17.41 13.65 7.55
C GLU A 562 18.77 13.44 6.87
N ALA A 563 19.02 12.24 6.33
CA ALA A 563 20.27 11.94 5.62
C ALA A 563 20.39 12.75 4.32
N THR A 564 19.32 12.90 3.54
CA THR A 564 19.34 13.67 2.29
C THR A 564 19.56 15.15 2.53
N ASP A 565 18.94 15.71 3.57
CA ASP A 565 19.06 17.13 3.92
C ASP A 565 20.47 17.49 4.38
N ARG A 566 21.05 16.66 5.25
CA ARG A 566 22.41 16.89 5.80
C ARG A 566 23.50 16.87 4.74
N VAL A 567 23.33 16.05 3.68
CA VAL A 567 24.31 15.98 2.58
C VAL A 567 23.97 16.91 1.41
N GLY A 568 22.83 17.60 1.46
CA GLY A 568 22.32 18.43 0.36
C GLY A 568 22.14 17.62 -0.93
N ALA A 569 21.61 16.40 -0.82
CA ALA A 569 21.38 15.54 -1.97
C ALA A 569 20.24 16.08 -2.85
N GLN A 570 20.35 15.87 -4.17
CA GLN A 570 19.23 16.02 -5.08
C GLN A 570 18.33 14.79 -4.94
N ALA A 571 17.33 14.90 -4.06
CA ALA A 571 16.36 13.85 -3.74
C ALA A 571 14.92 14.33 -3.95
N TRP A 572 14.03 13.41 -4.34
CA TRP A 572 12.60 13.66 -4.55
C TRP A 572 11.80 12.71 -3.65
N HIS A 573 11.13 13.30 -2.65
CA HIS A 573 10.28 12.63 -1.66
C HIS A 573 8.80 12.87 -1.98
N ASP A 574 8.43 12.80 -3.25
CA ASP A 574 7.11 13.15 -3.78
C ASP A 574 6.16 11.94 -3.94
N LEU A 575 6.63 10.75 -3.60
CA LEU A 575 5.85 9.51 -3.57
C LEU A 575 5.04 9.42 -2.26
N PHE A 576 3.94 8.68 -2.29
CA PHE A 576 3.04 8.56 -1.13
C PHE A 576 3.61 7.76 0.05
N ASP A 577 4.63 6.92 -0.18
CA ASP A 577 5.33 6.18 0.86
C ASP A 577 6.69 6.82 1.16
N THR A 578 6.83 7.41 2.35
CA THR A 578 8.07 8.10 2.79
C THR A 578 9.28 7.17 2.93
N CYS A 579 9.10 5.85 2.92
CA CYS A 579 10.19 4.88 2.86
C CYS A 579 10.69 4.63 1.42
N VAL A 580 10.13 5.33 0.44
CA VAL A 580 10.48 5.24 -0.98
C VAL A 580 10.72 6.62 -1.55
N PHE A 581 11.90 6.85 -2.12
CA PHE A 581 12.23 8.15 -2.73
C PHE A 581 13.23 8.00 -3.87
N GLU A 582 13.36 9.03 -4.70
CA GLU A 582 14.38 9.07 -5.76
C GLU A 582 15.58 9.91 -5.33
N ILE A 583 16.79 9.47 -5.68
CA ILE A 583 18.02 10.22 -5.48
C ILE A 583 18.85 10.27 -6.76
N LYS A 584 19.55 11.37 -7.00
CA LYS A 584 20.53 11.43 -8.09
C LYS A 584 21.68 10.45 -7.83
N HIS A 585 22.12 9.74 -8.89
CA HIS A 585 23.19 8.74 -8.80
C HIS A 585 24.48 9.27 -8.14
N ASP A 586 24.88 10.49 -8.48
CA ASP A 586 26.09 11.14 -7.95
C ASP A 586 26.06 11.33 -6.41
N ASP A 587 24.87 11.35 -5.81
CA ASP A 587 24.66 11.61 -4.38
C ASP A 587 24.56 10.33 -3.54
N VAL A 588 24.41 9.17 -4.19
CA VAL A 588 24.23 7.86 -3.54
C VAL A 588 25.35 7.54 -2.56
N ALA A 589 26.60 7.80 -2.92
CA ALA A 589 27.75 7.52 -2.05
C ALA A 589 27.69 8.35 -0.75
N ARG A 590 27.46 9.67 -0.88
CA ARG A 590 27.38 10.61 0.24
C ARG A 590 26.21 10.30 1.16
N PHE A 591 25.06 9.99 0.57
CA PHE A 591 23.86 9.57 1.30
C PHE A 591 24.11 8.32 2.16
N LYS A 592 24.73 7.27 1.59
CA LYS A 592 25.05 6.04 2.35
C LYS A 592 25.98 6.32 3.52
N GLU A 593 27.01 7.14 3.33
CA GLU A 593 27.97 7.49 4.38
C GLU A 593 27.29 8.23 5.54
N GLU A 594 26.42 9.21 5.25
CA GLU A 594 25.70 9.93 6.32
C GLU A 594 24.66 9.04 7.00
N LEU A 595 23.97 8.17 6.27
CA LEU A 595 23.02 7.23 6.86
C LEU A 595 23.72 6.28 7.86
N LEU A 596 24.96 5.87 7.56
CA LEU A 596 25.79 5.10 8.50
C LEU A 596 26.19 5.91 9.72
N ARG A 597 26.48 7.20 9.55
CA ARG A 597 26.79 8.10 10.66
C ARG A 597 25.59 8.25 11.59
N LEU A 598 24.40 8.50 11.04
CA LEU A 598 23.13 8.58 11.77
C LEU A 598 22.84 7.29 12.55
N ALA A 599 23.00 6.15 11.89
CA ALA A 599 22.78 4.85 12.52
C ALA A 599 23.70 4.63 13.72
N ASN A 600 24.98 4.96 13.59
CA ASN A 600 25.97 4.82 14.66
C ASN A 600 25.74 5.81 15.81
N ALA A 601 25.23 7.02 15.52
CA ALA A 601 24.85 7.98 16.56
C ALA A 601 23.71 7.46 17.44
N LEU A 602 22.76 6.70 16.87
CA LEU A 602 21.68 6.03 17.63
C LEU A 602 22.15 4.86 18.52
N LEU A 603 23.43 4.47 18.46
CA LEU A 603 24.04 3.43 19.31
C LEU A 603 24.87 4.00 20.47
N GLN A 604 25.12 5.31 20.50
CA GLN A 604 25.79 6.01 21.59
C GLN A 604 24.75 6.57 22.56
#